data_AF-A0A5Q0TS37-F1
#
_entry.id   AF-A0A5Q0TS37-F1
#
_cell.length_a   1.000
_cell.length_b   1.000
_cell.length_c   1.000
_cell.angle_alpha   90.00
_cell.angle_beta   90.00
_cell.angle_gamma   90.00
#
_symmetry.space_group_name_H-M   'P 1'
#
loop_
_entity.id
_entity.type
_entity.pdbx_description
1 polymer ?
#
loop_
_entity_poly.entity_id
_entity_poly.type
_entity_poly.pdbx_seq_one_letter_code
_entity_poly.pdbx_strand_id
1 'polypeptide(L)'
;MSNLFWIFYPYITITIFFSGYIYTYFTRRYYWSARSFQLLSKSTHSLASNLFHYGIIVVLLGHLFGIVLPASVLIAVGISYSLHITLAFYLGAVFGIITIIGLIWLLAISYTTRAVNSLSITDHLVYILLALVLVTGLINTLVVHPDYENTVAPWFQGLITFHPNPNLMENTPLILQIHIALSFLLYALWPFSRLVHVFTFPITYLWRPYIVYRRHEFYKVFKRK
;
A
#
# COMPACT_ATOMS: atom_id res chain seq x y z
N MET A 1 -15.86 -21.85 7.59
CA MET A 1 -15.89 -20.48 7.03
C MET A 1 -14.52 -19.82 7.09
N SER A 2 -13.74 -20.01 8.17
CA SER A 2 -12.35 -19.51 8.33
C SER A 2 -11.42 -19.92 7.19
N ASN A 3 -11.39 -21.20 6.80
CA ASN A 3 -10.52 -21.69 5.71
C ASN A 3 -10.83 -21.04 4.35
N LEU A 4 -12.11 -20.83 4.03
CA LEU A 4 -12.51 -20.23 2.75
C LEU A 4 -12.05 -18.78 2.66
N PHE A 5 -12.21 -18.01 3.74
CA PHE A 5 -11.85 -16.60 3.73
C PHE A 5 -10.34 -16.40 3.92
N TRP A 6 -9.72 -16.94 4.97
CA TRP A 6 -8.32 -16.64 5.32
C TRP A 6 -7.25 -17.40 4.53
N ILE A 7 -7.65 -18.18 3.52
CA ILE A 7 -6.75 -18.80 2.55
C ILE A 7 -7.06 -18.30 1.14
N PHE A 8 -8.27 -18.57 0.63
CA PHE A 8 -8.57 -18.29 -0.77
C PHE A 8 -8.64 -16.80 -1.08
N TYR A 9 -9.25 -15.99 -0.22
CA TYR A 9 -9.38 -14.56 -0.48
C TYR A 9 -8.01 -13.85 -0.62
N PRO A 10 -7.02 -14.08 0.27
CA PRO A 10 -5.65 -13.63 0.07
C PRO A 10 -5.03 -14.05 -1.26
N TYR A 11 -5.10 -15.35 -1.62
CA TYR A 11 -4.48 -15.83 -2.86
C TYR A 11 -5.15 -15.28 -4.11
N ILE A 12 -6.48 -15.18 -4.14
CA ILE A 12 -7.22 -14.55 -5.24
C ILE A 12 -6.78 -13.09 -5.39
N THR A 13 -6.73 -12.36 -4.29
CA THR A 13 -6.33 -10.96 -4.26
C THR A 13 -4.91 -10.76 -4.77
N ILE A 14 -3.95 -11.56 -4.28
CA ILE A 14 -2.55 -11.51 -4.69
C ILE A 14 -2.42 -11.87 -6.18
N THR A 15 -3.18 -12.86 -6.64
CA THR A 15 -3.21 -13.23 -8.06
C THR A 15 -3.69 -12.05 -8.91
N ILE A 16 -4.80 -11.41 -8.54
CA ILE A 16 -5.34 -10.21 -9.21
C ILE A 16 -4.32 -9.08 -9.18
N PHE A 17 -3.65 -8.86 -8.06
CA PHE A 17 -2.62 -7.83 -7.90
C PHE A 17 -1.52 -8.01 -8.96
N PHE A 18 -0.87 -9.18 -9.00
CA PHE A 18 0.24 -9.42 -9.93
C PHE A 18 -0.22 -9.52 -11.39
N SER A 19 -1.30 -10.26 -11.68
CA SER A 19 -1.81 -10.39 -13.05
C SER A 19 -2.34 -9.06 -13.58
N GLY A 20 -2.99 -8.28 -12.73
CA GLY A 20 -3.47 -6.93 -13.04
C GLY A 20 -2.31 -6.00 -13.38
N TYR A 21 -1.18 -6.10 -12.67
CA TYR A 21 0.02 -5.32 -12.99
C TYR A 21 0.57 -5.62 -14.38
N ILE A 22 0.71 -6.90 -14.69
CA ILE A 22 1.14 -7.37 -16.01
C ILE A 22 0.17 -6.82 -17.07
N TYR A 23 -1.13 -7.02 -16.88
CA TYR A 23 -2.16 -6.54 -17.80
C TYR A 23 -2.10 -5.02 -18.03
N THR A 24 -2.05 -4.22 -16.96
CA THR A 24 -1.99 -2.76 -17.04
C THR A 24 -0.71 -2.30 -17.73
N TYR A 25 0.43 -2.96 -17.47
CA TYR A 25 1.70 -2.64 -18.13
C TYR A 25 1.68 -2.90 -19.64
N PHE A 26 0.98 -3.94 -20.11
CA PHE A 26 0.92 -4.25 -21.54
C PHE A 26 -0.18 -3.51 -22.29
N THR A 27 -1.32 -3.25 -21.64
CA THR A 27 -2.51 -2.69 -22.32
C THR A 27 -2.74 -1.21 -22.05
N ARG A 28 -2.23 -0.68 -20.93
CA ARG A 28 -2.63 0.62 -20.37
C ARG A 28 -1.44 1.43 -19.83
N ARG A 29 -0.29 1.43 -20.54
CA ARG A 29 0.92 2.14 -20.10
C ARG A 29 0.71 3.61 -19.73
N TYR A 30 -0.14 4.33 -20.46
CA TYR A 30 -0.42 5.75 -20.17
C TYR A 30 -1.22 5.99 -18.88
N TYR A 31 -1.87 4.95 -18.33
CA TYR A 31 -2.54 5.04 -17.02
C TYR A 31 -1.56 4.94 -15.86
N TRP A 32 -0.30 4.55 -16.12
CA TRP A 32 0.76 4.38 -15.14
C TRP A 32 1.39 5.73 -14.75
N SER A 33 0.67 6.50 -13.93
CA SER A 33 1.10 7.82 -13.46
C SER A 33 0.53 8.10 -12.08
N ALA A 34 1.22 8.96 -11.31
CA ALA A 34 0.73 9.47 -10.04
C ALA A 34 -0.54 10.34 -10.17
N ARG A 35 -0.86 10.85 -11.38
CA ARG A 35 -2.03 11.71 -11.67
C ARG A 35 -2.17 12.90 -10.70
N SER A 36 -1.07 13.61 -10.45
CA SER A 36 -1.07 14.74 -9.50
C SER A 36 -2.05 15.83 -9.94
N PHE A 37 -2.82 16.38 -8.99
CA PHE A 37 -3.69 17.53 -9.19
C PHE A 37 -3.13 18.82 -8.59
N GLN A 38 -1.86 18.83 -8.17
CA GLN A 38 -1.23 19.98 -7.51
C GLN A 38 -1.33 21.27 -8.33
N LEU A 39 -1.29 21.19 -9.67
CA LEU A 39 -1.44 22.37 -10.54
C LEU A 39 -2.83 23.01 -10.44
N LEU A 40 -3.86 22.22 -10.12
CA LEU A 40 -5.24 22.67 -9.94
C LEU A 40 -5.49 23.23 -8.53
N SER A 41 -4.58 22.94 -7.58
CA SER A 41 -4.63 23.43 -6.21
C SER A 41 -3.27 24.01 -5.79
N LYS A 42 -3.03 25.29 -6.10
CA LYS A 42 -1.78 26.01 -5.74
C LYS A 42 -1.55 26.21 -4.22
N SER A 43 -2.49 25.75 -3.39
CA SER A 43 -2.52 25.91 -1.93
C SER A 43 -1.58 24.92 -1.20
N THR A 44 -1.83 24.67 0.09
CA THR A 44 -1.22 23.75 1.06
C THR A 44 -1.15 22.26 0.64
N HIS A 45 -1.38 21.95 -0.64
CA HIS A 45 -1.28 20.62 -1.23
C HIS A 45 0.07 19.96 -0.95
N SER A 46 1.18 20.70 -1.06
CA SER A 46 2.52 20.14 -0.82
C SER A 46 2.66 19.62 0.60
N LEU A 47 2.21 20.38 1.59
CA LEU A 47 2.24 19.99 2.99
C LEU A 47 1.31 18.78 3.26
N ALA A 48 0.06 18.84 2.78
CA ALA A 48 -0.89 17.74 2.90
C ALA A 48 -0.36 16.44 2.26
N SER A 49 0.23 16.57 1.06
CA SER A 49 0.86 15.46 0.34
C SER A 49 2.05 14.90 1.11
N ASN A 50 2.91 15.75 1.69
CA ASN A 50 4.06 15.29 2.48
C ASN A 50 3.63 14.57 3.75
N LEU A 51 2.63 15.09 4.48
CA LEU A 51 2.07 14.43 5.65
C LEU A 51 1.54 13.04 5.30
N PHE A 52 0.74 12.94 4.23
CA PHE A 52 0.22 11.64 3.79
C PHE A 52 1.35 10.68 3.41
N HIS A 53 2.29 11.10 2.55
CA HIS A 53 3.30 10.20 1.99
C HIS A 53 4.36 9.79 3.03
N TYR A 54 4.87 10.72 3.84
CA TYR A 54 5.82 10.34 4.90
C TYR A 54 5.15 9.48 5.97
N GLY A 55 3.90 9.79 6.32
CA GLY A 55 3.06 8.95 7.15
C GLY A 55 2.96 7.52 6.63
N ILE A 56 2.40 7.35 5.43
CA ILE A 56 2.07 6.04 4.89
C ILE A 56 3.32 5.20 4.62
N ILE A 57 4.44 5.83 4.22
CA ILE A 57 5.71 5.12 4.01
C ILE A 57 6.17 4.47 5.32
N VAL A 58 6.17 5.20 6.44
CA VAL A 58 6.58 4.66 7.73
C VAL A 58 5.61 3.56 8.20
N VAL A 59 4.30 3.76 8.03
CA VAL A 59 3.29 2.74 8.36
C VAL A 59 3.51 1.46 7.53
N LEU A 60 3.71 1.58 6.22
CA LEU A 60 3.95 0.43 5.34
C LEU A 60 5.26 -0.30 5.67
N LEU A 61 6.33 0.44 5.97
CA LEU A 61 7.59 -0.16 6.43
C LEU A 61 7.40 -0.88 7.77
N GLY A 62 6.65 -0.29 8.71
CA GLY A 62 6.28 -0.95 9.96
C GLY A 62 5.57 -2.28 9.74
N HIS A 63 4.59 -2.33 8.82
CA HIS A 63 3.92 -3.58 8.46
C HIS A 63 4.88 -4.59 7.80
N LEU A 64 5.77 -4.13 6.92
CA LEU A 64 6.78 -4.99 6.29
C LEU A 64 7.67 -5.64 7.34
N PHE A 65 8.27 -4.84 8.23
CA PHE A 65 9.19 -5.36 9.24
C PHE A 65 8.48 -6.13 10.36
N GLY A 66 7.24 -5.77 10.71
CA GLY A 66 6.52 -6.40 11.81
C GLY A 66 5.66 -7.61 11.47
N ILE A 67 5.32 -7.81 10.19
CA ILE A 67 4.49 -8.94 9.75
C ILE A 67 5.27 -9.88 8.83
N VAL A 68 6.05 -9.35 7.88
CA VAL A 68 6.68 -10.16 6.82
C VAL A 68 7.98 -10.81 7.29
N LEU A 69 8.77 -10.11 8.10
CA LEU A 69 10.00 -10.70 8.64
C LEU A 69 9.71 -11.64 9.81
N PRO A 70 10.29 -12.85 9.82
CA PRO A 70 10.23 -13.72 10.99
C PRO A 70 10.89 -13.07 12.21
N ALA A 71 10.33 -13.30 13.40
CA ALA A 71 10.87 -12.77 14.65
C ALA A 71 12.35 -13.14 14.88
N SER A 72 12.78 -14.32 14.42
CA SER A 72 14.18 -14.76 14.49
C SER A 72 15.15 -13.83 13.74
N VAL A 73 14.72 -13.23 12.63
CA VAL A 73 15.52 -12.27 11.87
C VAL A 73 15.67 -10.97 12.64
N LEU A 74 14.58 -10.46 13.24
CA LEU A 74 14.60 -9.26 14.07
C LEU A 74 15.52 -9.43 15.28
N ILE A 75 15.43 -10.57 15.96
CA ILE A 75 16.30 -10.90 17.11
C ILE A 75 17.77 -10.99 16.67
N ALA A 76 18.05 -11.60 15.51
CA ALA A 76 19.42 -11.74 15.00
C ALA A 76 20.10 -10.38 14.70
N VAL A 77 19.32 -9.36 14.33
CA VAL A 77 19.83 -7.99 14.12
C VAL A 77 19.77 -7.13 15.39
N GLY A 78 19.49 -7.74 16.55
CA GLY A 78 19.52 -7.09 17.86
C GLY A 78 18.22 -6.38 18.28
N ILE A 79 17.11 -6.61 17.56
CA ILE A 79 15.80 -6.07 17.93
C ILE A 79 15.11 -7.06 18.85
N SER A 80 14.96 -6.70 20.13
CA SER A 80 14.20 -7.51 21.09
C SER A 80 12.70 -7.49 20.77
N TYR A 81 12.00 -8.52 21.23
CA TYR A 81 10.54 -8.62 21.11
C TYR A 81 9.81 -7.40 21.69
N SER A 82 10.17 -6.98 22.91
CA SER A 82 9.58 -5.80 23.56
C SER A 82 9.86 -4.51 22.79
N LEU A 83 11.06 -4.36 22.23
CA LEU A 83 11.42 -3.22 21.40
C LEU A 83 10.58 -3.20 20.11
N HIS A 84 10.40 -4.35 19.47
CA HIS A 84 9.59 -4.46 18.26
C HIS A 84 8.14 -4.02 18.49
N ILE A 85 7.46 -4.57 19.52
CA ILE A 85 6.08 -4.17 19.87
C ILE A 85 6.01 -2.67 20.17
N THR A 86 6.97 -2.16 20.93
CA THR A 86 7.02 -0.76 21.33
C THR A 86 7.17 0.16 20.12
N LEU A 87 8.08 -0.17 19.20
CA LEU A 87 8.26 0.56 17.94
C LEU A 87 7.00 0.48 17.07
N ALA A 88 6.41 -0.71 16.93
CA ALA A 88 5.18 -0.91 16.16
C ALA A 88 4.03 -0.04 16.70
N PHE A 89 3.84 0.01 18.02
CA PHE A 89 2.84 0.86 18.64
C PHE A 89 3.11 2.36 18.42
N TYR A 90 4.28 2.86 18.83
CA TYR A 90 4.55 4.31 18.77
C TYR A 90 4.66 4.83 17.35
N LEU A 91 5.41 4.15 16.48
CA LEU A 91 5.53 4.56 15.07
C LEU A 91 4.19 4.39 14.35
N GLY A 92 3.48 3.28 14.58
CA GLY A 92 2.16 3.03 14.01
C GLY A 92 1.13 4.09 14.43
N ALA A 93 1.10 4.47 15.71
CA ALA A 93 0.20 5.49 16.23
C ALA A 93 0.52 6.87 15.65
N VAL A 94 1.76 7.33 15.78
CA VAL A 94 2.18 8.68 15.35
C VAL A 94 2.04 8.82 13.84
N PHE A 95 2.62 7.91 13.06
CA PHE A 95 2.58 8.03 11.61
C PHE A 95 1.23 7.63 11.02
N GLY A 96 0.45 6.77 11.68
CA GLY A 96 -0.96 6.54 11.31
C GLY A 96 -1.80 7.81 11.43
N ILE A 97 -1.66 8.56 12.53
CA ILE A 97 -2.35 9.85 12.74
C ILE A 97 -1.89 10.88 11.70
N ILE A 98 -0.58 11.00 11.47
CA ILE A 98 -0.04 11.91 10.43
C ILE A 98 -0.60 11.55 9.04
N THR A 99 -0.67 10.25 8.72
CA THR A 99 -1.20 9.78 7.43
C THR A 99 -2.65 10.15 7.25
N ILE A 100 -3.51 9.87 8.25
CA ILE A 100 -4.95 10.13 8.11
C ILE A 100 -5.24 11.64 8.05
N ILE A 101 -4.50 12.46 8.80
CA ILE A 101 -4.57 13.93 8.69
C ILE A 101 -4.21 14.37 7.26
N GLY A 102 -3.10 13.87 6.71
CA GLY A 102 -2.69 14.16 5.34
C GLY A 102 -3.74 13.73 4.30
N LEU A 103 -4.33 12.54 4.46
CA LEU A 103 -5.38 12.04 3.56
C LEU A 103 -6.64 12.91 3.61
N ILE A 104 -7.16 13.21 4.81
CA ILE A 104 -8.34 14.05 4.99
C ILE A 104 -8.08 15.44 4.40
N TRP A 105 -6.89 15.99 4.61
CA TRP A 105 -6.54 17.29 4.06
C TRP A 105 -6.48 17.28 2.53
N LEU A 106 -5.85 16.26 1.92
CA LEU A 106 -5.83 16.10 0.46
C LEU A 106 -7.25 15.96 -0.11
N LEU A 107 -8.12 15.19 0.55
CA LEU A 107 -9.52 15.07 0.16
C LEU A 107 -10.25 16.39 0.26
N ALA A 108 -10.12 17.10 1.37
CA ALA A 108 -10.73 18.43 1.56
C ALA A 108 -10.29 19.41 0.46
N ILE A 109 -8.99 19.46 0.13
CA ILE A 109 -8.49 20.29 -0.97
C ILE A 109 -9.09 19.85 -2.31
N SER A 110 -9.19 18.54 -2.56
CA SER A 110 -9.70 18.03 -3.83
C SER A 110 -11.17 18.44 -4.05
N TYR A 111 -12.02 18.33 -3.02
CA TYR A 111 -13.45 18.65 -3.09
C TYR A 111 -13.76 20.15 -3.04
N THR A 112 -12.85 20.97 -2.52
CA THR A 112 -13.01 22.44 -2.45
C THR A 112 -12.41 23.17 -3.66
N THR A 113 -11.79 22.44 -4.60
CA THR A 113 -11.17 23.01 -5.81
C THR A 113 -11.66 22.30 -7.07
N ARG A 114 -11.27 22.79 -8.25
CA ARG A 114 -11.58 22.12 -9.53
C ARG A 114 -10.89 20.76 -9.68
N ALA A 115 -10.01 20.39 -8.74
CA ALA A 115 -9.32 19.10 -8.74
C ALA A 115 -10.28 17.90 -8.66
N VAL A 116 -11.44 18.02 -7.99
CA VAL A 116 -12.44 16.94 -7.90
C VAL A 116 -12.87 16.43 -9.28
N ASN A 117 -12.98 17.34 -10.27
CA ASN A 117 -13.38 16.99 -11.64
C ASN A 117 -12.34 16.13 -12.38
N SER A 118 -11.11 16.06 -11.87
CA SER A 118 -10.04 15.22 -12.42
C SER A 118 -10.00 13.81 -11.79
N LEU A 119 -10.78 13.56 -10.74
CA LEU A 119 -10.80 12.28 -10.04
C LEU A 119 -11.71 11.29 -10.76
N SER A 120 -11.17 10.12 -11.07
CA SER A 120 -11.95 9.00 -11.60
C SER A 120 -12.73 8.29 -10.49
N ILE A 121 -13.69 7.44 -10.87
CA ILE A 121 -14.41 6.56 -9.93
C ILE A 121 -13.42 5.68 -9.14
N THR A 122 -12.38 5.17 -9.82
CA THR A 122 -11.34 4.35 -9.17
C THR A 122 -10.54 5.15 -8.13
N ASP A 123 -10.33 6.45 -8.35
CA ASP A 123 -9.61 7.29 -7.38
C ASP A 123 -10.45 7.49 -6.11
N HIS A 124 -11.75 7.70 -6.26
CA HIS A 124 -12.69 7.79 -5.13
C HIS A 124 -12.71 6.49 -4.32
N LEU A 125 -12.80 5.33 -5.00
CA LEU A 125 -12.77 4.02 -4.34
C LEU A 125 -11.47 3.80 -3.55
N VAL A 126 -10.32 4.15 -4.13
CA VAL A 126 -9.03 4.05 -3.44
C VAL A 126 -9.00 4.94 -2.20
N TYR A 127 -9.49 6.18 -2.29
CA TYR A 127 -9.50 7.07 -1.13
C TYR A 127 -10.40 6.59 0.01
N ILE A 128 -11.59 6.08 -0.33
CA ILE A 128 -12.50 5.49 0.66
C ILE A 128 -11.84 4.28 1.32
N LEU A 129 -11.26 3.37 0.52
CA LEU A 129 -10.58 2.19 1.05
C LEU A 129 -9.38 2.56 1.92
N LEU A 130 -8.54 3.50 1.48
CA LEU A 130 -7.42 4.01 2.29
C LEU A 130 -7.90 4.60 3.62
N ALA A 131 -8.96 5.40 3.61
CA ALA A 131 -9.52 5.97 4.82
C ALA A 131 -10.01 4.87 5.77
N LEU A 132 -10.75 3.88 5.27
CA LEU A 132 -11.24 2.76 6.08
C LEU A 132 -10.09 1.91 6.64
N VAL A 133 -9.07 1.59 5.82
CA VAL A 133 -7.87 0.86 6.27
C VAL A 133 -7.13 1.64 7.35
N LEU A 134 -6.94 2.95 7.19
CA LEU A 134 -6.27 3.79 8.19
C LEU A 134 -7.05 3.89 9.49
N VAL A 135 -8.37 4.11 9.43
CA VAL A 135 -9.22 4.18 10.63
C VAL A 135 -9.20 2.85 11.38
N THR A 136 -9.44 1.74 10.68
CA THR A 136 -9.42 0.41 11.31
C THR A 136 -8.03 0.06 11.86
N GLY A 137 -6.96 0.45 11.17
CA GLY A 137 -5.58 0.29 11.64
C GLY A 137 -5.31 1.09 12.91
N LEU A 138 -5.71 2.36 12.95
CA LEU A 138 -5.58 3.20 14.14
C LEU A 138 -6.39 2.69 15.33
N ILE A 139 -7.60 2.16 15.11
CA ILE A 139 -8.39 1.53 16.17
C ILE A 139 -7.66 0.30 16.72
N ASN A 140 -7.08 -0.54 15.85
CA ASN A 140 -6.28 -1.68 16.30
C ASN A 140 -5.08 -1.23 17.13
N THR A 141 -4.36 -0.19 16.69
CA THR A 141 -3.16 0.29 17.39
C THR A 141 -3.47 1.02 18.70
N LEU A 142 -4.49 1.87 18.74
CA LEU A 142 -4.75 2.79 19.86
C LEU A 142 -5.76 2.29 20.89
N VAL A 143 -6.59 1.30 20.53
CA VAL A 143 -7.70 0.86 21.38
C VAL A 143 -7.65 -0.64 21.65
N VAL A 144 -7.50 -1.45 20.60
CA VAL A 144 -7.66 -2.91 20.74
C VAL A 144 -6.37 -3.60 21.16
N HIS A 145 -5.21 -3.15 20.67
CA HIS A 145 -3.90 -3.74 20.92
C HIS A 145 -3.87 -5.27 20.71
N PRO A 146 -4.25 -5.76 19.51
CA PRO A 146 -4.32 -7.20 19.26
C PRO A 146 -2.93 -7.86 19.34
N ASP A 147 -2.89 -9.12 19.76
CA ASP A 147 -1.70 -9.97 19.68
C ASP A 147 -1.45 -10.43 18.23
N TYR A 148 -1.04 -9.49 17.39
CA TYR A 148 -0.82 -9.72 15.96
C TYR A 148 0.43 -10.58 15.68
N GLU A 149 1.39 -10.62 16.59
CA GLU A 149 2.67 -11.33 16.40
C GLU A 149 2.51 -12.83 16.52
N ASN A 150 1.62 -13.31 17.40
CA ASN A 150 1.34 -14.75 17.53
C ASN A 150 0.18 -15.21 16.64
N THR A 151 -0.52 -14.29 15.97
CA THR A 151 -1.69 -14.60 15.12
C THR A 151 -1.45 -14.23 13.66
N VAL A 152 -1.52 -12.93 13.35
CA VAL A 152 -1.50 -12.40 11.98
C VAL A 152 -0.14 -12.55 11.32
N ALA A 153 0.96 -12.29 12.02
CA ALA A 153 2.31 -12.40 11.48
C ALA A 153 2.63 -13.84 11.01
N PRO A 154 2.50 -14.89 11.85
CA PRO A 154 2.73 -16.26 11.42
C PRO A 154 1.72 -16.72 10.36
N TRP A 155 0.46 -16.27 10.42
CA TRP A 155 -0.52 -16.55 9.37
C TRP A 155 -0.10 -15.97 8.01
N PHE A 156 0.31 -14.71 7.98
CA PHE A 156 0.73 -14.03 6.75
C PHE A 156 2.03 -14.61 6.19
N GLN A 157 2.98 -14.95 7.05
CA GLN A 157 4.20 -15.68 6.67
C GLN A 157 3.88 -17.07 6.11
N GLY A 158 2.88 -17.75 6.68
CA GLY A 158 2.32 -19.00 6.15
C GLY A 158 1.76 -18.85 4.74
N LEU A 159 1.04 -17.75 4.44
CA LEU A 159 0.57 -17.47 3.08
C LEU A 159 1.73 -17.35 2.08
N ILE A 160 2.80 -16.65 2.44
CA ILE A 160 4.00 -16.46 1.59
C ILE A 160 4.73 -17.78 1.36
N THR A 161 4.84 -18.60 2.41
CA THR A 161 5.54 -19.90 2.36
C THR A 161 4.66 -21.04 1.86
N PHE A 162 3.42 -20.75 1.42
CA PHE A 162 2.42 -21.73 0.97
C PHE A 162 2.01 -22.78 2.03
N HIS A 163 2.14 -22.43 3.31
CA HIS A 163 1.67 -23.21 4.45
C HIS A 163 0.75 -22.37 5.37
N PRO A 164 -0.38 -21.83 4.87
CA PRO A 164 -1.25 -20.99 5.67
C PRO A 164 -1.99 -21.77 6.74
N ASN A 165 -2.01 -21.24 7.96
CA ASN A 165 -2.82 -21.77 9.07
C ASN A 165 -3.96 -20.80 9.40
N PRO A 166 -5.18 -21.02 8.88
CA PRO A 166 -6.32 -20.11 9.09
C PRO A 166 -6.82 -20.09 10.53
N ASN A 167 -6.48 -21.08 11.35
CA ASN A 167 -6.89 -21.14 12.76
C ASN A 167 -6.29 -19.98 13.57
N LEU A 168 -5.14 -19.45 13.12
CA LEU A 168 -4.50 -18.27 13.72
C LEU A 168 -5.39 -17.01 13.62
N MET A 169 -6.35 -16.98 12.70
CA MET A 169 -7.26 -15.85 12.51
C MET A 169 -8.56 -15.97 13.31
N GLU A 170 -8.92 -17.16 13.81
CA GLU A 170 -10.25 -17.43 14.39
C GLU A 170 -10.57 -16.58 15.62
N ASN A 171 -9.58 -16.41 16.51
CA ASN A 171 -9.74 -15.66 17.76
C ASN A 171 -9.22 -14.22 17.68
N THR A 172 -8.87 -13.75 16.47
CA THR A 172 -8.43 -12.36 16.29
C THR A 172 -9.61 -11.41 16.40
N PRO A 173 -9.44 -10.20 16.98
CA PRO A 173 -10.52 -9.22 17.07
C PRO A 173 -11.14 -8.91 15.71
N LEU A 174 -12.46 -8.76 15.66
CA LEU A 174 -13.19 -8.54 14.41
C LEU A 174 -12.67 -7.31 13.64
N ILE A 175 -12.29 -6.23 14.34
CA ILE A 175 -11.77 -5.03 13.69
C ILE A 175 -10.40 -5.25 13.03
N LEU A 176 -9.59 -6.17 13.54
CA LEU A 176 -8.33 -6.59 12.91
C LEU A 176 -8.62 -7.39 11.63
N GLN A 177 -9.58 -8.31 11.70
CA GLN A 177 -10.04 -9.06 10.53
C GLN A 177 -10.56 -8.12 9.43
N ILE A 178 -11.36 -7.13 9.79
CA ILE A 178 -11.85 -6.11 8.85
C ILE A 178 -10.68 -5.32 8.25
N HIS A 179 -9.73 -4.87 9.06
CA HIS A 179 -8.54 -4.15 8.59
C HIS A 179 -7.75 -4.96 7.55
N ILE A 180 -7.51 -6.24 7.83
CA ILE A 180 -6.79 -7.15 6.93
C ILE A 180 -7.60 -7.38 5.65
N ALA A 181 -8.91 -7.64 5.76
CA ALA A 181 -9.77 -7.84 4.62
C ALA A 181 -9.79 -6.62 3.68
N LEU A 182 -9.93 -5.41 4.25
CA LEU A 182 -9.87 -4.16 3.49
C LEU A 182 -8.49 -3.93 2.86
N SER A 183 -7.41 -4.32 3.54
CA SER A 183 -6.05 -4.23 2.99
C SER A 183 -5.85 -5.14 1.79
N PHE A 184 -6.34 -6.38 1.84
CA PHE A 184 -6.38 -7.25 0.66
C PHE A 184 -7.24 -6.65 -0.46
N LEU A 185 -8.43 -6.14 -0.16
CA LEU A 185 -9.24 -5.46 -1.18
C LEU A 185 -8.49 -4.29 -1.85
N LEU A 186 -7.73 -3.52 -1.07
CA LEU A 186 -6.89 -2.45 -1.60
C LEU A 186 -5.80 -2.99 -2.54
N TYR A 187 -5.15 -4.11 -2.21
CA TYR A 187 -4.23 -4.80 -3.12
C TYR A 187 -4.93 -5.25 -4.40
N ALA A 188 -6.12 -5.84 -4.35
CA ALA A 188 -6.84 -6.25 -5.57
C ALA A 188 -7.15 -5.06 -6.49
N LEU A 189 -7.48 -3.89 -5.93
CA LEU A 189 -7.75 -2.66 -6.68
C LEU A 189 -6.49 -1.96 -7.19
N TRP A 190 -5.35 -2.18 -6.54
CA TRP A 190 -4.09 -1.49 -6.76
C TRP A 190 -3.66 -1.39 -8.24
N PRO A 191 -3.55 -2.48 -9.03
CA PRO A 191 -3.05 -2.42 -10.40
C PRO A 191 -3.96 -1.67 -11.38
N PHE A 192 -5.20 -1.39 -10.99
CA PHE A 192 -6.21 -0.70 -11.82
C PHE A 192 -6.42 0.75 -11.41
N SER A 193 -5.68 1.22 -10.40
CA SER A 193 -5.85 2.53 -9.79
C SER A 193 -4.60 3.38 -9.94
N ARG A 194 -4.63 4.60 -9.38
CA ARG A 194 -3.45 5.45 -9.30
C ARG A 194 -2.32 4.89 -8.43
N LEU A 195 -2.58 3.89 -7.57
CA LEU A 195 -1.57 3.31 -6.68
C LEU A 195 -0.41 2.65 -7.43
N VAL A 196 -0.56 2.37 -8.73
CA VAL A 196 0.54 1.91 -9.61
C VAL A 196 1.79 2.79 -9.53
N HIS A 197 1.65 4.07 -9.16
CA HIS A 197 2.78 4.99 -9.01
C HIS A 197 3.79 4.56 -7.93
N VAL A 198 3.38 3.75 -6.95
CA VAL A 198 4.28 3.29 -5.87
C VAL A 198 5.47 2.50 -6.44
N PHE A 199 5.26 1.70 -7.49
CA PHE A 199 6.36 0.96 -8.15
C PHE A 199 7.14 1.77 -9.19
N THR A 200 6.79 3.05 -9.39
CA THR A 200 7.62 3.99 -10.17
C THR A 200 8.51 4.86 -9.31
N PHE A 201 8.77 4.43 -8.06
CA PHE A 201 9.74 5.11 -7.21
C PHE A 201 11.10 5.20 -7.95
N PRO A 202 11.59 6.42 -8.25
CA PRO A 202 12.65 6.61 -9.24
C PRO A 202 14.04 6.36 -8.63
N ILE A 203 14.26 5.20 -8.01
CA ILE A 203 15.51 4.87 -7.33
C ILE A 203 16.71 4.91 -8.28
N THR A 204 16.51 4.53 -9.55
CA THR A 204 17.53 4.58 -10.59
C THR A 204 17.97 6.00 -10.93
N TYR A 205 17.18 7.03 -10.58
CA TYR A 205 17.53 8.43 -10.82
C TYR A 205 18.80 8.85 -10.09
N LEU A 206 19.09 8.25 -8.92
CA LEU A 206 20.30 8.52 -8.14
C LEU A 206 21.60 8.22 -8.91
N TRP A 207 21.53 7.31 -9.88
CA TRP A 207 22.68 6.91 -10.71
C TRP A 207 22.48 7.23 -12.20
N ARG A 208 21.37 7.89 -12.58
CA ARG A 208 21.05 8.18 -13.98
C ARG A 208 21.85 9.41 -14.45
N PRO A 209 22.52 9.36 -15.62
CA PRO A 209 23.12 10.54 -16.21
C PRO A 209 22.09 11.67 -16.42
N TYR A 210 22.52 12.92 -16.22
CA TYR A 210 21.65 14.09 -16.43
C TYR A 210 21.12 14.15 -17.87
N ILE A 211 22.00 13.90 -18.83
CA ILE A 211 21.66 13.88 -20.25
C ILE A 211 21.51 12.43 -20.71
N VAL A 212 20.34 12.10 -21.27
CA VAL A 212 20.08 10.78 -21.84
C VAL A 212 19.94 10.89 -23.35
N TYR A 213 20.85 10.25 -24.05
CA TYR A 213 20.79 10.06 -25.49
C TYR A 213 19.99 8.80 -25.80
N ARG A 214 19.01 8.90 -26.69
CA ARG A 214 18.37 7.73 -27.30
C ARG A 214 18.89 7.59 -28.72
N ARG A 215 19.48 6.44 -29.03
CA ARG A 215 19.90 6.13 -30.40
C ARG A 215 18.65 6.02 -31.28
N HIS A 216 18.76 6.48 -32.52
CA HIS A 216 17.71 6.28 -33.51
C HIS A 216 17.59 4.78 -33.83
N GLU A 217 16.49 4.14 -33.45
CA GLU A 217 16.17 2.79 -33.95
C GLU A 217 15.58 2.93 -35.34
N PHE A 218 16.36 2.58 -36.37
CA PHE A 218 15.79 2.34 -37.70
C PHE A 218 14.96 1.06 -37.63
N TYR A 219 13.64 1.19 -37.50
CA TYR A 219 12.75 0.10 -37.85
C TYR A 219 12.99 -0.22 -39.32
N LYS A 220 13.49 -1.42 -39.63
CA LYS A 220 13.49 -1.95 -40.99
C LYS A 220 12.03 -2.12 -41.41
N VAL A 221 11.45 -1.06 -41.99
CA VAL A 221 10.23 -1.17 -42.77
C VAL A 221 10.58 -2.07 -43.94
N PHE A 222 10.12 -3.32 -43.90
CA PHE A 222 10.37 -4.32 -44.92
C PHE A 222 10.03 -3.74 -46.30
N LYS A 223 11.04 -3.56 -47.16
CA LYS A 223 10.82 -3.52 -48.61
C LYS A 223 10.28 -4.89 -49.01
N ARG A 224 8.96 -5.00 -49.19
CA ARG A 224 8.39 -6.05 -50.05
C ARG A 224 8.91 -5.76 -51.47
N LYS A 225 9.74 -6.66 -51.99
CA LYS A 225 9.93 -6.84 -53.43
C LYS A 225 8.73 -7.59 -53.98
#